data_AF-A0A9D2Q3F7-F1
#
_entry.id   AF-A0A9D2Q3F7-F1
#
_cell.length_a   1.000
_cell.length_b   1.000
_cell.length_c   1.000
_cell.angle_alpha   90.00
_cell.angle_beta   90.00
_cell.angle_gamma   90.00
#
_symmetry.space_group_name_H-M   'P 1'
#
loop_
_entity.id
_entity.type
_entity.pdbx_description
1 polymer ?
#
loop_
_entity_poly.entity_id
_entity_poly.type
_entity_poly.pdbx_seq_one_letter_code
_entity_poly.pdbx_strand_id
1 'polypeptide(L)'
;MVQIFTLRERLAALPGAVRRRAEAVGVRASAVADARAVVPEIPRDAEAGHLERAARRLLRRAAQDEFAREGVTRVPLPEATGRADLRRADVPGEASFRAFVEDLLSAVDIRPSLLERDDAVDLRDARGSADAYGISPEVASDLASYLLGRAFAMHREAGTGPGAASAARGAADSADLLESYLEEQAALIREDVREALVRQVRVPLELQVARERHERIEALGPGAGFAPVADGAGADAADLPRRARAAFEHAQNEAGRAAFGVLRTGAARMYGRYGHPRTPPSPPSPR
;
A
#
# COMPACT_ATOMS: atom_id res chain seq x y z
N MET A 1 16.39 55.69 -23.02
CA MET A 1 15.94 55.45 -21.63
C MET A 1 15.39 54.04 -21.59
N VAL A 2 16.15 53.05 -21.10
CA VAL A 2 15.71 51.63 -21.09
C VAL A 2 14.93 51.39 -19.81
N GLN A 3 13.61 51.20 -19.91
CA GLN A 3 12.78 50.87 -18.74
C GLN A 3 13.14 49.46 -18.25
N ILE A 4 13.76 49.39 -17.06
CA ILE A 4 14.03 48.12 -16.38
C ILE A 4 12.74 47.73 -15.64
N PHE A 5 11.88 46.98 -16.32
CA PHE A 5 10.74 46.35 -15.67
C PHE A 5 11.22 45.28 -14.69
N THR A 6 10.73 45.34 -13.46
CA THR A 6 10.93 44.30 -12.46
C THR A 6 10.26 42.99 -12.90
N LEU A 7 10.74 41.85 -12.39
CA LEU A 7 10.19 40.54 -12.75
C LEU A 7 8.67 40.45 -12.44
N ARG A 8 8.23 41.16 -11.40
CA ARG A 8 6.83 41.30 -10.98
C ARG A 8 5.97 42.05 -12.00
N GLU A 9 6.48 43.14 -12.58
CA GLU A 9 5.80 43.91 -13.62
C GLU A 9 5.72 43.14 -14.94
N ARG A 10 6.75 42.37 -15.29
CA ARG A 10 6.75 41.51 -16.49
C ARG A 10 5.72 40.37 -16.37
N LEU A 11 5.57 39.78 -15.18
CA LEU A 11 4.55 38.75 -14.92
C LEU A 11 3.11 39.30 -14.95
N ALA A 12 2.93 40.56 -14.54
CA ALA A 12 1.63 41.25 -14.61
C ALA A 12 1.19 41.58 -16.05
N ALA A 13 2.13 41.66 -17.00
CA ALA A 13 1.85 41.89 -18.41
C ALA A 13 1.54 40.61 -19.22
N LEU A 14 1.70 39.42 -18.62
CA LEU A 14 1.41 38.15 -19.30
C LEU A 14 -0.09 37.84 -19.36
N PRO A 15 -0.56 37.13 -20.42
CA PRO A 15 -1.93 36.63 -20.49
C PRO A 15 -2.30 35.82 -19.25
N GLY A 16 -3.52 35.97 -18.75
CA GLY A 16 -3.96 35.36 -17.48
C GLY A 16 -3.76 33.84 -17.40
N ALA A 17 -3.83 33.13 -18.54
CA ALA A 17 -3.53 31.70 -18.59
C ALA A 17 -2.05 31.36 -18.31
N VAL A 18 -1.12 32.21 -18.76
CA VAL A 18 0.32 32.03 -18.50
C VAL A 18 0.65 32.34 -17.04
N ARG A 19 -0.01 33.35 -16.46
CA ARG A 19 0.14 33.69 -15.05
C ARG A 19 -0.32 32.56 -14.13
N ARG A 20 -1.53 32.03 -14.35
CA ARG A 20 -2.05 30.87 -13.61
C ARG A 20 -1.14 29.65 -13.74
N ARG A 21 -0.57 29.42 -14.92
CA ARG A 21 0.39 28.31 -15.12
C ARG A 21 1.69 28.52 -14.34
N ALA A 22 2.20 29.75 -14.27
CA ALA A 22 3.39 30.08 -13.50
C ALA A 22 3.15 29.97 -11.99
N GLU A 23 1.98 30.43 -11.51
CA GLU A 23 1.51 30.25 -10.13
C GLU A 23 1.42 28.76 -9.79
N ALA A 24 0.82 27.95 -10.67
CA ALA A 24 0.72 26.51 -10.49
C ALA A 24 2.07 25.78 -10.45
N VAL A 25 3.04 26.25 -11.25
CA VAL A 25 4.42 25.75 -11.18
C VAL A 25 5.09 26.16 -9.87
N GLY A 26 4.87 27.38 -9.40
CA GLY A 26 5.41 27.87 -8.13
C GLY A 26 4.87 27.12 -6.91
N VAL A 27 3.55 26.94 -6.83
CA VAL A 27 2.88 26.19 -5.74
C VAL A 27 3.38 24.75 -5.69
N ARG A 28 3.43 24.05 -6.83
CA ARG A 28 3.98 22.69 -6.90
C ARG A 28 5.45 22.65 -6.50
N ALA A 29 6.29 23.56 -7.01
CA ALA A 29 7.71 23.57 -6.67
C ALA A 29 7.92 23.79 -5.16
N SER A 30 7.14 24.69 -4.55
CA SER A 30 7.16 24.92 -3.09
C SER A 30 6.69 23.68 -2.33
N ALA A 31 5.52 23.13 -2.68
CA ALA A 31 4.97 21.95 -2.03
C ALA A 31 5.91 20.74 -2.09
N VAL A 32 6.61 20.54 -3.21
CA VAL A 32 7.62 19.47 -3.35
C VAL A 32 8.88 19.79 -2.54
N ALA A 33 9.35 21.03 -2.50
CA ALA A 33 10.49 21.42 -1.69
C ALA A 33 10.22 21.23 -0.18
N ASP A 34 9.02 21.63 0.25
CA ASP A 34 8.49 21.46 1.60
C ASP A 34 8.41 19.97 1.98
N ALA A 35 7.76 19.17 1.13
CA ALA A 35 7.63 17.72 1.35
C ALA A 35 8.99 17.02 1.39
N ARG A 36 9.94 17.42 0.54
CA ARG A 36 11.30 16.87 0.53
C ARG A 36 12.14 17.30 1.73
N ALA A 37 11.81 18.42 2.37
CA ALA A 37 12.47 18.82 3.61
C ALA A 37 12.19 17.81 4.72
N VAL A 38 10.97 17.24 4.75
CA VAL A 38 10.54 16.21 5.72
C VAL A 38 10.89 14.80 5.25
N VAL A 39 10.61 14.46 3.98
CA VAL A 39 10.86 13.13 3.39
C VAL A 39 11.79 13.28 2.17
N PRO A 40 13.12 13.21 2.36
CA PRO A 40 14.10 13.48 1.31
C PRO A 40 14.00 12.57 0.07
N GLU A 41 13.40 11.40 0.24
CA GLU A 41 13.19 10.36 -0.78
C GLU A 41 12.14 10.74 -1.84
N ILE A 42 11.34 11.78 -1.59
CA ILE A 42 10.36 12.27 -2.55
C ILE A 42 11.08 12.81 -3.81
N PRO A 43 10.65 12.41 -5.03
CA PRO A 43 11.22 12.92 -6.28
C PRO A 43 11.09 14.45 -6.42
N ARG A 44 12.02 15.08 -7.14
CA ARG A 44 11.99 16.54 -7.38
C ARG A 44 10.85 16.98 -8.30
N ASP A 45 10.37 16.06 -9.11
CA ASP A 45 9.25 16.19 -10.04
C ASP A 45 7.96 15.54 -9.50
N ALA A 46 7.90 15.31 -8.18
CA ALA A 46 6.77 14.68 -7.54
C ALA A 46 5.43 15.40 -7.83
N GLU A 47 4.42 14.60 -8.14
CA GLU A 47 3.01 14.98 -8.20
C GLU A 47 2.31 14.75 -6.86
N ALA A 48 1.08 15.26 -6.69
CA ALA A 48 0.31 15.14 -5.45
C ALA A 48 0.20 13.67 -4.97
N GLY A 49 -0.08 12.75 -5.89
CA GLY A 49 -0.14 11.31 -5.58
C GLY A 49 1.18 10.68 -5.11
N HIS A 50 2.33 11.35 -5.28
CA HIS A 50 3.59 10.90 -4.66
C HIS A 50 3.63 11.23 -3.18
N LEU A 51 3.11 12.40 -2.79
CA LEU A 51 3.01 12.85 -1.40
C LEU A 51 1.98 12.00 -0.64
N GLU A 52 0.82 11.71 -1.24
CA GLU A 52 -0.18 10.79 -0.68
C GLU A 52 0.40 9.39 -0.42
N ARG A 53 1.17 8.87 -1.38
CA ARG A 53 1.86 7.59 -1.20
C ARG A 53 2.96 7.67 -0.14
N ALA A 54 3.62 8.81 0.01
CA ALA A 54 4.63 9.01 1.05
C ALA A 54 3.98 9.04 2.44
N ALA A 55 2.86 9.76 2.61
CA ALA A 55 2.07 9.79 3.84
C ALA A 55 1.60 8.38 4.23
N ARG A 56 1.03 7.61 3.27
CA ARG A 56 0.66 6.21 3.47
C ARG A 56 1.82 5.33 3.91
N ARG A 57 2.97 5.45 3.23
CA ARG A 57 4.18 4.68 3.57
C ARG A 57 4.70 5.02 4.96
N LEU A 58 4.67 6.30 5.35
CA LEU A 58 5.12 6.78 6.64
C LEU A 58 4.29 6.15 7.77
N LEU A 59 2.96 6.27 7.68
CA LEU A 59 2.05 5.72 8.68
C LEU A 59 2.06 4.19 8.72
N ARG A 60 2.14 3.53 7.56
CA ARG A 60 2.31 2.07 7.52
C ARG A 60 3.60 1.63 8.21
N ARG A 61 4.71 2.35 8.01
CA ARG A 61 5.98 2.02 8.64
C ARG A 61 5.91 2.25 10.15
N ALA A 62 5.41 3.40 10.58
CA ALA A 62 5.20 3.71 12.00
C ALA A 62 4.31 2.66 12.69
N ALA A 63 3.24 2.20 12.04
CA ALA A 63 2.41 1.12 12.54
C ALA A 63 3.16 -0.22 12.69
N GLN A 64 4.04 -0.56 11.74
CA GLN A 64 4.87 -1.77 11.81
C GLN A 64 5.93 -1.66 12.90
N ASP A 65 6.51 -0.48 13.08
CA ASP A 65 7.48 -0.17 14.13
C ASP A 65 6.81 -0.24 15.52
N GLU A 66 5.59 0.28 15.66
CA GLU A 66 4.76 0.16 16.88
C GLU A 66 4.40 -1.29 17.19
N PHE A 67 4.04 -2.06 16.15
CA PHE A 67 3.78 -3.48 16.31
C PHE A 67 5.05 -4.22 16.77
N ALA A 68 6.23 -3.87 16.26
CA ALA A 68 7.49 -4.44 16.72
C ALA A 68 7.84 -4.04 18.16
N ARG A 69 7.47 -2.82 18.57
CA ARG A 69 7.71 -2.28 19.92
C ARG A 69 6.81 -2.96 20.95
N GLU A 70 5.50 -2.96 20.73
CA GLU A 70 4.51 -3.39 21.72
C GLU A 70 3.67 -4.59 21.28
N GLY A 71 3.31 -4.63 19.99
CA GLY A 71 2.38 -5.61 19.44
C GLY A 71 2.86 -7.06 19.51
N VAL A 72 4.17 -7.31 19.31
CA VAL A 72 4.76 -8.66 19.33
C VAL A 72 4.52 -9.37 20.66
N THR A 73 4.56 -8.66 21.79
CA THR A 73 4.36 -9.27 23.11
C THR A 73 2.89 -9.57 23.41
N ARG A 74 1.97 -8.93 22.69
CA ARG A 74 0.51 -9.07 22.84
C ARG A 74 -0.09 -10.18 21.98
N VAL A 75 0.69 -10.77 21.07
CA VAL A 75 0.29 -11.89 20.20
C VAL A 75 0.97 -13.17 20.70
N PRO A 76 0.32 -13.99 21.54
CA PRO A 76 0.86 -15.29 21.90
C PRO A 76 0.92 -16.17 20.64
N LEU A 77 2.14 -16.53 20.23
CA LEU A 77 2.36 -17.51 19.18
C LEU A 77 2.12 -18.91 19.77
N PRO A 78 1.15 -19.69 19.29
CA PRO A 78 0.88 -21.00 19.89
C PRO A 78 1.94 -22.03 19.47
N GLU A 79 2.47 -22.79 20.46
CA GLU A 79 3.55 -23.77 20.28
C GLU A 79 3.13 -25.03 19.48
N ALA A 80 1.84 -25.24 19.26
CA ALA A 80 1.31 -26.31 18.40
C ALA A 80 -0.10 -25.94 17.91
N THR A 81 -0.30 -25.66 16.63
CA THR A 81 -1.65 -25.34 16.10
C THR A 81 -1.83 -25.87 14.68
N GLY A 82 -2.89 -26.65 14.46
CA GLY A 82 -3.19 -27.26 13.16
C GLY A 82 -3.90 -26.33 12.17
N ARG A 83 -3.94 -26.73 10.88
CA ARG A 83 -4.52 -25.95 9.76
C ARG A 83 -5.98 -25.54 9.94
N ALA A 84 -6.79 -26.35 10.62
CA ALA A 84 -8.20 -26.04 10.89
C ALA A 84 -8.34 -24.93 11.94
N ASP A 85 -7.41 -24.91 12.89
CA ASP A 85 -7.38 -23.91 13.96
C ASP A 85 -6.79 -22.60 13.45
N LEU A 86 -5.82 -22.62 12.51
CA LEU A 86 -5.29 -21.42 11.83
C LEU A 86 -6.21 -20.83 10.74
N ARG A 87 -7.17 -21.61 10.23
CA ARG A 87 -8.20 -21.11 9.29
C ARG A 87 -9.44 -20.57 10.00
N ARG A 88 -9.73 -21.10 11.20
CA ARG A 88 -10.76 -20.58 12.09
C ARG A 88 -10.23 -19.43 12.95
N ALA A 89 -8.96 -19.48 13.35
CA ALA A 89 -8.16 -18.34 13.80
C ALA A 89 -7.73 -17.53 12.57
N ASP A 90 -8.75 -17.03 11.90
CA ASP A 90 -8.63 -15.72 11.30
C ASP A 90 -7.99 -14.82 12.39
N VAL A 91 -6.88 -14.14 12.09
CA VAL A 91 -6.27 -13.12 12.98
C VAL A 91 -7.18 -11.86 13.16
N PRO A 92 -8.52 -11.94 12.95
CA PRO A 92 -9.51 -11.24 13.75
C PRO A 92 -10.18 -12.21 14.73
N GLY A 93 -9.60 -12.37 15.92
CA GLY A 93 -10.21 -13.18 16.98
C GLY A 93 -9.49 -13.10 18.31
N GLU A 94 -8.19 -12.85 18.27
CA GLU A 94 -7.42 -12.57 19.47
C GLU A 94 -7.73 -11.16 19.96
N ALA A 95 -8.45 -11.09 21.09
CA ALA A 95 -8.90 -9.82 21.67
C ALA A 95 -7.74 -8.83 21.86
N SER A 96 -6.54 -9.34 22.20
CA SER A 96 -5.33 -8.53 22.40
C SER A 96 -4.80 -7.90 21.12
N PHE A 97 -4.75 -8.64 20.00
CA PHE A 97 -4.32 -8.08 18.71
C PHE A 97 -5.35 -7.10 18.16
N ARG A 98 -6.65 -7.43 18.26
CA ARG A 98 -7.72 -6.53 17.83
C ARG A 98 -7.69 -5.24 18.63
N ALA A 99 -7.57 -5.31 19.96
CA ALA A 99 -7.43 -4.15 20.83
C ALA A 99 -6.20 -3.33 20.47
N PHE A 100 -5.05 -3.96 20.24
CA PHE A 100 -3.84 -3.26 19.79
C PHE A 100 -4.06 -2.51 18.46
N VAL A 101 -4.68 -3.16 17.46
CA VAL A 101 -4.96 -2.51 16.17
C VAL A 101 -5.96 -1.37 16.34
N GLU A 102 -6.99 -1.53 17.17
CA GLU A 102 -7.96 -0.47 17.46
C GLU A 102 -7.32 0.71 18.19
N ASP A 103 -6.50 0.45 19.22
CA ASP A 103 -5.73 1.46 19.95
C ASP A 103 -4.80 2.22 18.99
N LEU A 104 -4.04 1.50 18.17
CA LEU A 104 -3.14 2.09 17.18
C LEU A 104 -3.90 2.96 16.17
N LEU A 105 -4.99 2.44 15.60
CA LEU A 105 -5.78 3.19 14.61
C LEU A 105 -6.51 4.39 15.24
N SER A 106 -6.78 4.35 16.55
CA SER A 106 -7.30 5.49 17.31
C SER A 106 -6.24 6.58 17.51
N ALA A 107 -4.97 6.19 17.63
CA ALA A 107 -3.83 7.12 17.69
C ALA A 107 -3.50 7.73 16.31
N VAL A 108 -3.90 7.08 15.21
CA VAL A 108 -3.78 7.64 13.85
C VAL A 108 -4.83 8.73 13.64
N ASP A 109 -4.39 9.96 13.88
CA ASP A 109 -5.19 11.18 13.78
C ASP A 109 -4.76 12.03 12.59
N ILE A 110 -5.52 11.95 11.49
CA ILE A 110 -5.27 12.74 10.28
C ILE A 110 -6.26 13.90 10.26
N ARG A 111 -5.77 15.09 10.56
CA ARG A 111 -6.53 16.34 10.62
C ARG A 111 -5.75 17.47 9.93
N PRO A 112 -6.38 18.62 9.64
CA PRO A 112 -5.64 19.76 9.11
C PRO A 112 -4.42 20.09 9.97
N SER A 113 -3.24 19.91 9.40
CA SER A 113 -1.98 20.18 10.10
C SER A 113 -1.75 21.68 10.20
N LEU A 114 -1.40 22.14 11.40
CA LEU A 114 -0.95 23.52 11.64
C LEU A 114 0.55 23.69 11.44
N LEU A 115 1.28 22.61 11.11
CA LEU A 115 2.74 22.65 11.01
C LEU A 115 3.20 23.49 9.82
N GLU A 116 4.13 24.40 10.09
CA GLU A 116 4.93 25.01 9.05
C GLU A 116 6.08 24.07 8.64
N ARG A 117 6.82 24.46 7.59
CA ARG A 117 7.91 23.64 7.06
C ARG A 117 8.99 23.37 8.10
N ASP A 118 9.43 24.40 8.81
CA ASP A 118 10.53 24.28 9.76
C ASP A 118 10.08 23.49 10.99
N ASP A 119 8.83 23.68 11.46
CA ASP A 119 8.24 22.88 12.53
C ASP A 119 8.13 21.39 12.17
N ALA A 120 7.76 21.06 10.93
CA ALA A 120 7.69 19.67 10.47
C ALA A 120 9.08 19.01 10.40
N VAL A 121 10.11 19.78 10.06
CA VAL A 121 11.51 19.31 10.08
C VAL A 121 11.98 19.12 11.51
N ASP A 122 11.75 20.10 12.39
CA ASP A 122 12.11 20.03 13.80
C ASP A 122 11.40 18.88 14.51
N LEU A 123 10.11 18.67 14.21
CA LEU A 123 9.35 17.54 14.72
C LEU A 123 9.95 16.21 14.26
N ARG A 124 10.37 16.09 13.00
CA ARG A 124 11.02 14.85 12.51
C ARG A 124 12.36 14.61 13.21
N ASP A 125 13.15 15.66 13.40
CA ASP A 125 14.53 15.57 13.90
C ASP A 125 14.62 15.61 15.44
N ALA A 126 13.51 15.89 16.12
CA ALA A 126 13.43 15.93 17.57
C ALA A 126 13.78 14.56 18.19
N ARG A 127 14.59 14.59 19.26
CA ARG A 127 15.08 13.38 19.94
C ARG A 127 13.98 12.49 20.53
N GLY A 128 12.81 13.06 20.83
CA GLY A 128 11.66 12.32 21.35
C GLY A 128 10.74 11.75 20.27
N SER A 129 10.98 12.07 19.00
CA SER A 129 10.09 11.72 17.89
C SER A 129 10.31 10.32 17.34
N ALA A 130 11.51 9.79 17.54
CA ALA A 130 11.88 8.45 17.13
C ALA A 130 12.69 7.74 18.21
N ASP A 131 12.53 6.43 18.30
CA ASP A 131 13.30 5.57 19.19
C ASP A 131 14.10 4.53 18.38
N ALA A 132 14.50 3.43 19.03
CA ALA A 132 15.23 2.34 18.39
C ALA A 132 14.40 1.58 17.33
N TYR A 133 13.06 1.66 17.40
CA TYR A 133 12.15 1.00 16.46
C TYR A 133 11.79 1.92 15.30
N GLY A 134 11.57 3.21 15.56
CA GLY A 134 11.23 4.18 14.54
C GLY A 134 10.47 5.38 15.06
N ILE A 135 9.82 6.11 14.15
CA ILE A 135 8.97 7.27 14.48
C ILE A 135 7.66 6.78 15.09
N SER A 136 7.15 7.48 16.11
CA SER A 136 5.86 7.11 16.74
C SER A 136 4.67 7.33 15.79
N PRO A 137 3.56 6.60 15.96
CA PRO A 137 2.34 6.77 15.17
C PRO A 137 1.77 8.20 15.20
N GLU A 138 1.90 8.90 16.33
CA GLU A 138 1.42 10.28 16.51
C GLU A 138 2.24 11.24 15.65
N VAL A 139 3.58 11.18 15.78
CA VAL A 139 4.48 12.00 14.96
C VAL A 139 4.30 11.68 13.48
N ALA A 140 4.17 10.40 13.14
CA ALA A 140 3.89 9.98 11.77
C ALA A 140 2.55 10.54 11.25
N SER A 141 1.53 10.65 12.11
CA SER A 141 0.21 11.23 11.77
C SER A 141 0.29 12.72 11.50
N ASP A 142 1.05 13.46 12.31
CA ASP A 142 1.28 14.90 12.11
C ASP A 142 2.04 15.18 10.81
N LEU A 143 3.11 14.42 10.56
CA LEU A 143 3.90 14.53 9.33
C LEU A 143 3.12 14.06 8.10
N ALA A 144 2.30 13.01 8.22
CA ALA A 144 1.40 12.58 7.15
C ALA A 144 0.35 13.65 6.83
N SER A 145 -0.26 14.24 7.86
CA SER A 145 -1.23 15.35 7.72
C SER A 145 -0.60 16.55 7.03
N TYR A 146 0.64 16.89 7.39
CA TYR A 146 1.43 17.93 6.71
C TYR A 146 1.63 17.61 5.22
N LEU A 147 2.07 16.38 4.89
CA LEU A 147 2.27 15.95 3.50
C LEU A 147 0.97 15.96 2.69
N LEU A 148 -0.15 15.52 3.28
CA LEU A 148 -1.46 15.53 2.65
C LEU A 148 -1.96 16.95 2.41
N GLY A 149 -1.71 17.90 3.32
CA GLY A 149 -2.01 19.31 3.10
C GLY A 149 -1.26 19.89 1.89
N ARG A 150 0.00 19.50 1.68
CA ARG A 150 0.79 19.89 0.50
C ARG A 150 0.25 19.22 -0.78
N ALA A 151 -0.17 17.95 -0.70
CA ALA A 151 -0.80 17.25 -1.82
C ALA A 151 -2.14 17.91 -2.22
N PHE A 152 -2.97 18.29 -1.26
CA PHE A 152 -4.22 19.02 -1.47
C PHE A 152 -3.98 20.36 -2.16
N ALA A 153 -2.98 21.13 -1.72
CA ALA A 153 -2.60 22.39 -2.35
C ALA A 153 -2.22 22.20 -3.83
N MET A 154 -1.52 21.11 -4.16
CA MET A 154 -1.16 20.76 -5.54
C MET A 154 -2.38 20.36 -6.38
N HIS A 155 -3.31 19.60 -5.80
CA HIS A 155 -4.57 19.20 -6.44
C HIS A 155 -5.42 20.41 -6.81
N ARG A 156 -5.66 21.29 -5.83
CA ARG A 156 -6.44 22.53 -5.99
C ARG A 156 -5.89 23.40 -7.12
N GLU A 157 -4.59 23.59 -7.14
CA GLU A 157 -3.92 24.45 -8.12
C GLU A 157 -3.87 23.82 -9.53
N ALA A 158 -3.77 22.50 -9.61
CA ALA A 158 -3.88 21.77 -10.86
C ALA A 158 -5.33 21.68 -11.38
N GLY A 159 -6.33 22.06 -10.58
CA GLY A 159 -7.75 21.83 -10.89
C GLY A 159 -8.09 20.35 -10.99
N THR A 160 -7.42 19.51 -10.20
CA THR A 160 -7.61 18.05 -10.17
C THR A 160 -7.90 17.61 -8.74
N GLY A 161 -8.71 16.57 -8.54
CA GLY A 161 -9.03 16.09 -7.19
C GLY A 161 -10.24 16.79 -6.54
N PRO A 162 -10.51 16.51 -5.25
CA PRO A 162 -11.68 17.02 -4.56
C PRO A 162 -11.67 18.56 -4.52
N GLY A 163 -12.76 19.18 -4.95
CA GLY A 163 -12.87 20.63 -5.04
C GLY A 163 -12.42 21.27 -6.36
N ALA A 164 -12.02 20.50 -7.38
CA ALA A 164 -11.65 21.01 -8.71
C ALA A 164 -12.72 21.91 -9.37
N ALA A 165 -14.00 21.70 -9.06
CA ALA A 165 -15.12 22.53 -9.53
C ALA A 165 -15.40 23.77 -8.64
N SER A 166 -14.70 23.92 -7.51
CA SER A 166 -14.98 24.90 -6.45
C SER A 166 -13.99 26.07 -6.41
N ALA A 167 -13.10 26.23 -7.40
CA ALA A 167 -12.09 27.29 -7.44
C ALA A 167 -12.63 28.74 -7.40
N ALA A 168 -13.96 28.92 -7.46
CA ALA A 168 -14.65 30.20 -7.38
C ALA A 168 -15.33 30.49 -6.03
N ARG A 169 -15.32 29.54 -5.08
CA ARG A 169 -15.97 29.68 -3.77
C ARG A 169 -14.87 29.85 -2.69
N GLY A 170 -15.13 30.64 -1.66
CA GLY A 170 -14.12 31.35 -0.86
C GLY A 170 -13.25 30.50 0.08
N ALA A 171 -12.61 31.15 1.05
CA ALA A 171 -11.67 30.50 1.98
C ALA A 171 -12.33 29.46 2.92
N ALA A 172 -13.59 29.69 3.33
CA ALA A 172 -14.34 28.72 4.15
C ALA A 172 -14.59 27.41 3.39
N ASP A 173 -14.97 27.49 2.12
CA ASP A 173 -15.14 26.31 1.27
C ASP A 173 -13.83 25.53 1.10
N SER A 174 -12.67 26.22 1.15
CA SER A 174 -11.37 25.55 1.06
C SER A 174 -10.99 24.76 2.31
N ALA A 175 -11.44 25.17 3.49
CA ALA A 175 -11.18 24.45 4.73
C ALA A 175 -12.03 23.17 4.78
N ASP A 176 -13.32 23.28 4.45
CA ASP A 176 -14.24 22.15 4.40
C ASP A 176 -13.81 21.11 3.34
N LEU A 177 -13.30 21.56 2.19
CA LEU A 177 -12.74 20.68 1.16
C LEU A 177 -11.45 19.99 1.60
N LEU A 178 -10.59 20.67 2.36
CA LEU A 178 -9.40 20.05 2.93
C LEU A 178 -9.78 18.99 3.95
N GLU A 179 -10.73 19.29 4.84
CA GLU A 179 -11.21 18.35 5.86
C GLU A 179 -11.80 17.11 5.20
N SER A 180 -12.69 17.27 4.21
CA SER A 180 -13.26 16.16 3.43
C SER A 180 -12.18 15.32 2.76
N TYR A 181 -11.17 15.95 2.15
CA TYR A 181 -10.05 15.24 1.53
C TYR A 181 -9.24 14.45 2.54
N LEU A 182 -8.97 15.02 3.73
CA LEU A 182 -8.23 14.36 4.79
C LEU A 182 -9.02 13.18 5.38
N GLU A 183 -10.35 13.29 5.51
CA GLU A 183 -11.22 12.18 5.92
C GLU A 183 -11.15 11.00 4.93
N GLU A 184 -11.21 11.28 3.62
CA GLU A 184 -11.06 10.26 2.57
C GLU A 184 -9.70 9.57 2.66
N GLN A 185 -8.62 10.35 2.81
CA GLN A 185 -7.26 9.80 2.95
C GLN A 185 -7.09 9.02 4.26
N ALA A 186 -7.72 9.48 5.35
CA ALA A 186 -7.68 8.79 6.64
C ALA A 186 -8.33 7.41 6.55
N ALA A 187 -9.46 7.29 5.85
CA ALA A 187 -10.09 5.99 5.62
C ALA A 187 -9.17 5.03 4.85
N LEU A 188 -8.58 5.49 3.75
CA LEU A 188 -7.64 4.70 2.94
C LEU A 188 -6.39 4.29 3.73
N ILE A 189 -5.81 5.21 4.50
CA ILE A 189 -4.63 4.94 5.31
C ILE A 189 -4.93 3.92 6.42
N ARG A 190 -6.07 4.04 7.10
CA ARG A 190 -6.48 3.11 8.16
C ARG A 190 -6.71 1.70 7.60
N GLU A 191 -7.27 1.57 6.40
CA GLU A 191 -7.41 0.30 5.71
C GLU A 191 -6.04 -0.30 5.33
N ASP A 192 -5.16 0.49 4.70
CA ASP A 192 -3.81 0.07 4.32
C ASP A 192 -2.97 -0.40 5.53
N VAL A 193 -3.06 0.33 6.65
CA VAL A 193 -2.37 -0.04 7.91
C VAL A 193 -2.93 -1.35 8.47
N ARG A 194 -4.25 -1.49 8.51
CA ARG A 194 -4.92 -2.72 8.98
C ARG A 194 -4.48 -3.93 8.14
N GLU A 195 -4.52 -3.82 6.82
CA GLU A 195 -4.11 -4.91 5.93
C GLU A 195 -2.64 -5.29 6.15
N ALA A 196 -1.76 -4.29 6.28
CA ALA A 196 -0.34 -4.53 6.51
C ALA A 196 -0.06 -5.29 7.81
N LEU A 197 -0.71 -4.91 8.92
CA LEU A 197 -0.55 -5.57 10.22
C LEU A 197 -1.11 -6.98 10.22
N VAL A 198 -2.30 -7.19 9.65
CA VAL A 198 -2.89 -8.54 9.53
C VAL A 198 -1.97 -9.45 8.72
N ARG A 199 -1.42 -8.94 7.62
CA ARG A 199 -0.48 -9.70 6.79
C ARG A 199 0.81 -10.06 7.53
N GLN A 200 1.31 -9.17 8.39
CA GLN A 200 2.52 -9.39 9.18
C GLN A 200 2.38 -10.57 10.14
N VAL A 201 1.20 -10.81 10.69
CA VAL A 201 0.92 -11.98 11.55
C VAL A 201 0.59 -13.22 10.72
N ARG A 202 -0.19 -13.07 9.65
CA ARG A 202 -0.70 -14.19 8.86
C ARG A 202 0.38 -14.91 8.02
N VAL A 203 1.30 -14.16 7.40
CA VAL A 203 2.31 -14.74 6.48
C VAL A 203 3.26 -15.71 7.18
N PRO A 204 3.83 -15.41 8.37
CA PRO A 204 4.66 -16.38 9.11
C PRO A 204 3.93 -17.70 9.42
N LEU A 205 2.66 -17.62 9.81
CA LEU A 205 1.83 -18.80 10.10
C LEU A 205 1.60 -19.65 8.85
N GLU A 206 1.29 -19.01 7.73
CA GLU A 206 1.13 -19.71 6.44
C GLU A 206 2.43 -20.41 6.00
N LEU A 207 3.59 -19.77 6.22
CA LEU A 207 4.91 -20.35 5.92
C LEU A 207 5.24 -21.55 6.82
N GLN A 208 4.93 -21.48 8.11
CA GLN A 208 5.12 -22.61 9.03
C GLN A 208 4.32 -23.83 8.57
N VAL A 209 3.04 -23.64 8.26
CA VAL A 209 2.17 -24.70 7.75
C VAL A 209 2.69 -25.29 6.43
N ALA A 210 3.21 -24.43 5.54
CA ALA A 210 3.79 -24.88 4.28
C ALA A 210 5.04 -25.76 4.50
N ARG A 211 5.90 -25.40 5.46
CA ARG A 211 7.08 -26.18 5.86
C ARG A 211 6.68 -27.52 6.48
N GLU A 212 5.77 -27.53 7.45
CA GLU A 212 5.28 -28.77 8.07
C GLU A 212 4.60 -29.72 7.06
N ARG A 213 3.92 -29.15 6.06
CA ARG A 213 3.34 -29.95 4.97
C ARG A 213 4.44 -30.52 4.07
N HIS A 214 5.48 -29.74 3.77
CA HIS A 214 6.61 -30.20 2.99
C HIS A 214 7.36 -31.32 3.71
N GLU A 215 7.68 -31.14 4.99
CA GLU A 215 8.32 -32.15 5.83
C GLU A 215 7.50 -33.43 5.92
N ARG A 216 6.17 -33.34 6.05
CA ARG A 216 5.30 -34.52 5.99
C ARG A 216 5.35 -35.24 4.65
N ILE A 217 5.40 -34.50 3.54
CA ILE A 217 5.53 -35.08 2.20
C ILE A 217 6.89 -35.76 2.03
N GLU A 218 7.96 -35.13 2.52
CA GLU A 218 9.31 -35.71 2.49
C GLU A 218 9.41 -36.96 3.38
N ALA A 219 8.83 -36.93 4.58
CA ALA A 219 8.81 -38.06 5.51
C ALA A 219 8.03 -39.27 5.00
N LEU A 220 7.05 -39.06 4.11
CA LEU A 220 6.30 -40.13 3.45
C LEU A 220 7.09 -40.80 2.30
N GLY A 221 8.23 -40.24 1.89
CA GLY A 221 9.13 -40.78 0.88
C GLY A 221 8.61 -40.67 -0.57
N PRO A 222 9.50 -40.78 -1.58
CA PRO A 222 9.11 -40.76 -2.98
C PRO A 222 8.28 -42.01 -3.34
N GLY A 223 6.96 -41.84 -3.48
CA GLY A 223 6.04 -42.91 -3.87
C GLY A 223 4.78 -43.03 -3.00
N ALA A 224 4.72 -42.34 -1.85
CA ALA A 224 3.50 -42.26 -1.07
C ALA A 224 2.48 -41.36 -1.79
N GLY A 225 1.49 -42.00 -2.42
CA GLY A 225 0.38 -41.33 -3.09
C GLY A 225 -0.25 -40.28 -2.18
N PHE A 226 -0.39 -39.07 -2.73
CA PHE A 226 -1.03 -37.94 -2.08
C PHE A 226 -2.48 -38.33 -1.71
N ALA A 227 -2.74 -38.69 -0.45
CA ALA A 227 -4.10 -38.84 0.06
C ALA A 227 -4.58 -37.45 0.50
N PRO A 228 -5.49 -36.79 -0.24
CA PRO A 228 -6.04 -35.52 0.21
C PRO A 228 -6.82 -35.76 1.50
N VAL A 229 -6.48 -35.00 2.54
CA VAL A 229 -7.29 -34.93 3.76
C VAL A 229 -8.68 -34.44 3.36
N ALA A 230 -9.66 -35.33 3.50
CA ALA A 230 -11.05 -35.11 3.13
C ALA A 230 -11.70 -34.12 4.11
N ASP A 231 -11.54 -32.82 3.84
CA ASP A 231 -12.50 -31.82 4.31
C ASP A 231 -13.66 -31.78 3.31
N GLY A 232 -14.71 -32.52 3.63
CA GLY A 232 -16.09 -32.21 3.25
C GLY A 232 -16.44 -32.15 1.75
N ALA A 233 -16.60 -33.31 1.12
CA ALA A 233 -17.70 -33.61 0.19
C ALA A 233 -17.57 -35.08 -0.23
N GLY A 234 -18.59 -35.89 0.05
CA GLY A 234 -18.63 -37.30 -0.30
C GLY A 234 -18.57 -37.51 -1.82
N ALA A 235 -17.37 -37.71 -2.35
CA ALA A 235 -17.14 -38.22 -3.69
C ALA A 235 -16.03 -39.28 -3.61
N ASP A 236 -16.38 -40.53 -3.91
CA ASP A 236 -15.52 -41.70 -3.87
C ASP A 236 -14.13 -41.45 -4.45
N ALA A 237 -13.11 -41.63 -3.61
CA ALA A 237 -11.70 -41.55 -3.97
C ALA A 237 -11.28 -42.59 -5.03
N ALA A 238 -12.10 -43.63 -5.25
CA ALA A 238 -11.87 -44.66 -6.26
C ALA A 238 -11.91 -44.13 -7.71
N ASP A 239 -12.49 -42.94 -7.93
CA ASP A 239 -12.81 -42.44 -9.27
C ASP A 239 -11.83 -41.37 -9.79
N LEU A 240 -10.84 -40.99 -8.97
CA LEU A 240 -9.81 -40.00 -9.30
C LEU A 240 -8.98 -40.36 -10.55
N PRO A 241 -8.53 -41.63 -10.73
CA PRO A 241 -7.77 -42.02 -11.92
C PRO A 241 -8.61 -41.88 -13.19
N ARG A 242 -9.91 -42.19 -13.12
CA ARG A 242 -10.85 -42.08 -14.24
C ARG A 242 -11.10 -40.62 -14.61
N ARG A 243 -11.25 -39.74 -13.62
CA ARG A 243 -11.41 -38.29 -13.84
C ARG A 243 -10.14 -37.63 -14.36
N ALA A 244 -8.96 -38.04 -13.87
CA ALA A 244 -7.67 -37.57 -14.39
C ALA A 244 -7.49 -37.97 -15.86
N ARG A 245 -7.89 -39.19 -16.23
CA ARG A 245 -7.87 -39.67 -17.62
C ARG A 245 -8.86 -38.91 -18.51
N ALA A 246 -10.08 -38.68 -18.02
CA ALA A 246 -11.09 -37.89 -18.73
C ALA A 246 -10.67 -36.41 -18.90
N ALA A 247 -10.03 -35.81 -17.90
CA ALA A 247 -9.50 -34.45 -17.99
C ALA A 247 -8.32 -34.36 -18.97
N PHE A 248 -7.46 -35.38 -19.01
CA PHE A 248 -6.36 -35.48 -19.96
C PHE A 248 -6.86 -35.65 -21.39
N GLU A 249 -7.84 -36.53 -21.63
CA GLU A 249 -8.50 -36.70 -22.92
C GLU A 249 -9.23 -35.42 -23.35
N HIS A 250 -9.89 -34.74 -22.41
CA HIS A 250 -10.53 -33.45 -22.69
C HIS A 250 -9.51 -32.39 -23.10
N ALA A 251 -8.35 -32.31 -22.42
CA ALA A 251 -7.27 -31.39 -22.77
C ALA A 251 -6.62 -31.68 -24.14
N GLN A 252 -6.71 -32.93 -24.64
CA GLN A 252 -6.23 -33.29 -25.98
C GLN A 252 -7.22 -32.93 -27.09
N ASN A 253 -8.52 -32.85 -26.78
CA ASN A 253 -9.56 -32.46 -27.72
C ASN A 253 -9.50 -30.95 -28.04
N GLU A 254 -9.97 -30.58 -29.23
CA GLU A 254 -9.87 -29.21 -29.76
C GLU A 254 -10.58 -28.17 -28.87
N ALA A 255 -11.72 -28.55 -28.30
CA ALA A 255 -12.45 -27.74 -27.30
C ALA A 255 -11.66 -27.54 -25.99
N GLY A 256 -10.96 -28.56 -25.51
CA GLY A 256 -10.12 -28.44 -24.32
C GLY A 256 -8.85 -27.65 -24.58
N ARG A 257 -8.22 -27.80 -25.74
CA ARG A 257 -7.09 -26.94 -26.16
C ARG A 257 -7.50 -25.48 -26.25
N ALA A 258 -8.70 -25.18 -26.75
CA ALA A 258 -9.24 -23.81 -26.75
C ALA A 258 -9.46 -23.29 -25.32
N ALA A 259 -10.06 -24.08 -24.43
CA ALA A 259 -10.29 -23.68 -23.03
C ALA A 259 -8.98 -23.43 -22.26
N PHE A 260 -7.98 -24.30 -22.41
CA PHE A 260 -6.65 -24.11 -21.84
C PHE A 260 -5.89 -22.93 -22.49
N GLY A 261 -6.11 -22.68 -23.78
CA GLY A 261 -5.58 -21.51 -24.49
C GLY A 261 -6.11 -20.19 -23.93
N VAL A 262 -7.41 -20.12 -23.61
CA VAL A 262 -8.05 -18.95 -22.98
C VAL A 262 -7.54 -18.75 -21.55
N LEU A 263 -7.37 -19.82 -20.78
CA LEU A 263 -6.77 -19.74 -19.44
C LEU A 263 -5.31 -19.28 -19.48
N ARG A 264 -4.52 -19.76 -20.44
CA ARG A 264 -3.12 -19.34 -20.64
C ARG A 264 -3.01 -17.88 -21.05
N THR A 265 -3.90 -17.39 -21.93
CA THR A 265 -3.93 -15.97 -22.33
C THR A 265 -4.46 -15.07 -21.21
N GLY A 266 -5.45 -15.52 -20.43
CA GLY A 266 -5.92 -14.82 -19.22
C GLY A 266 -4.83 -14.70 -18.15
N ALA A 267 -4.10 -15.79 -17.89
CA ALA A 267 -2.95 -15.79 -17.00
C ALA A 267 -1.84 -14.86 -17.51
N ALA A 268 -1.49 -14.91 -18.80
CA ALA A 268 -0.49 -14.02 -19.40
C ALA A 268 -0.88 -12.54 -19.31
N ARG A 269 -2.17 -12.19 -19.48
CA ARG A 269 -2.66 -10.81 -19.26
C ARG A 269 -2.57 -10.38 -17.79
N MET A 270 -2.84 -11.28 -16.85
CA MET A 270 -2.71 -11.00 -15.42
C MET A 270 -1.23 -10.80 -15.03
N TYR A 271 -0.31 -11.63 -15.53
CA TYR A 271 1.13 -11.46 -15.29
C TYR A 271 1.69 -10.21 -15.98
N GLY A 272 1.21 -9.85 -17.16
CA GLY A 272 1.58 -8.59 -17.85
C GLY A 272 1.19 -7.33 -17.07
N ARG A 273 0.15 -7.41 -16.22
CA ARG A 273 -0.30 -6.32 -15.34
C ARG A 273 0.69 -6.04 -14.19
N TYR A 274 1.63 -6.94 -13.92
CA TYR A 274 2.67 -6.82 -12.88
C TYR A 274 4.08 -6.48 -13.42
N GLY A 275 4.21 -6.11 -14.70
CA GLY A 275 5.38 -5.37 -15.22
C GLY A 275 6.77 -5.93 -14.92
N HIS A 276 7.15 -7.05 -15.55
CA HIS A 276 8.55 -7.31 -15.97
C HIS A 276 8.60 -8.33 -17.12
N PRO A 277 9.28 -8.03 -18.24
CA PRO A 277 9.56 -9.02 -19.27
C PRO A 277 10.75 -9.88 -18.80
N ARG A 278 10.48 -11.08 -18.29
CA ARG A 278 11.52 -12.12 -18.25
C ARG A 278 11.63 -12.71 -19.64
N THR A 279 12.56 -12.20 -20.44
CA THR A 279 13.14 -12.98 -21.53
C THR A 279 13.75 -14.25 -20.91
N PRO A 280 13.35 -15.46 -21.32
CA PRO A 280 14.05 -16.67 -20.89
C PRO A 280 15.47 -16.67 -21.49
N PRO A 281 16.48 -17.18 -20.76
CA PRO A 281 17.83 -17.29 -21.31
C PRO A 281 17.82 -18.23 -22.52
N SER A 282 18.59 -17.87 -23.55
CA SER A 282 18.77 -18.69 -24.75
C SER A 282 19.39 -20.06 -24.38
N PRO A 283 18.97 -21.15 -25.04
CA PRO A 283 19.55 -22.47 -24.79
C PRO A 283 21.04 -22.48 -25.21
N PRO A 284 21.90 -23.26 -24.52
CA PRO A 284 23.31 -23.34 -24.86
C PRO A 284 23.49 -24.00 -26.25
N SER A 285 24.43 -23.48 -27.03
CA SER A 285 24.76 -23.99 -28.36
C SER A 285 25.28 -25.43 -28.30
N PRO A 286 24.85 -26.31 -29.23
CA PRO A 286 25.38 -27.66 -29.32
C PRO A 286 26.85 -27.63 -29.75
N ARG A 287 27.66 -28.50 -29.12
CA ARG A 287 29.01 -28.84 -29.58
C ARG A 287 28.94 -29.85 -30.73
#